data_AF-A0AAW8ARF9-F1
#
_entry.id   AF-A0AAW8ARF9-F1
#
_cell.length_a   1.000
_cell.length_b   1.000
_cell.length_c   1.000
_cell.angle_alpha   90.00
_cell.angle_beta   90.00
_cell.angle_gamma   90.00
#
_symmetry.space_group_name_H-M   'P 1'
#
loop_
_entity.id
_entity.type
_entity.pdbx_description
1 polymer ?
#
loop_
_entity_poly.entity_id
_entity_poly.type
_entity_poly.pdbx_seq_one_letter_code
_entity_poly.pdbx_strand_id
1 'polypeptide(L)'
;MSHYLKYFATVYLTLVLLVGILIYVFNLGAILLIPALIASAFLSARYFVKKELRLPTQQEKSKLVWGSTIIAMTFGFIFLVVVIWMNPQTDEIYRTITYIGRGTNSFLVAASIALHALLFHIAYNAYARYSLAKRTGLERK
;
A
#
# COMPACT_ATOMS: atom_id res chain seq x y z
N MET A 1 -11.25 -11.95 8.25
CA MET A 1 -10.66 -11.08 7.20
C MET A 1 -10.56 -9.63 7.65
N SER A 2 -11.61 -9.04 8.23
CA SER A 2 -11.58 -7.65 8.73
C SER A 2 -10.41 -7.36 9.67
N HIS A 3 -10.04 -8.29 10.55
CA HIS A 3 -8.90 -8.11 11.45
C HIS A 3 -7.54 -8.02 10.74
N TYR A 4 -7.35 -8.72 9.62
CA TYR A 4 -6.13 -8.61 8.80
C TYR A 4 -6.07 -7.27 8.07
N LEU A 5 -7.20 -6.79 7.56
CA LEU A 5 -7.29 -5.48 6.92
C LEU A 5 -7.10 -4.33 7.93
N LYS A 6 -7.64 -4.46 9.14
CA LYS A 6 -7.37 -3.52 10.25
C LYS A 6 -5.89 -3.50 10.61
N TYR A 7 -5.26 -4.67 10.74
CA TYR A 7 -3.82 -4.76 10.99
C TYR A 7 -3.01 -4.06 9.89
N PHE A 8 -3.32 -4.33 8.62
CA PHE A 8 -2.69 -3.64 7.50
C PHE A 8 -2.88 -2.12 7.59
N ALA A 9 -4.11 -1.64 7.81
CA ALA A 9 -4.41 -0.22 7.93
C ALA A 9 -3.59 0.45 9.04
N THR A 10 -3.53 -0.18 10.22
CA THR A 10 -2.75 0.34 11.35
C THR A 10 -1.26 0.40 11.03
N VAL A 11 -0.68 -0.70 10.52
CA VAL A 11 0.76 -0.75 10.18
C VAL A 11 1.10 0.26 9.09
N TYR A 12 0.27 0.34 8.06
CA TYR A 12 0.48 1.27 6.96
C TYR A 12 0.37 2.73 7.42
N LEU A 13 -0.66 3.08 8.20
CA LEU A 13 -0.82 4.42 8.75
C LEU A 13 0.38 4.82 9.61
N THR A 14 0.82 3.95 10.52
CA THR A 14 1.99 4.21 11.37
C THR A 14 3.24 4.45 10.55
N LEU A 15 3.49 3.62 9.52
CA LEU A 15 4.65 3.79 8.64
C LEU A 15 4.57 5.07 7.80
N VAL A 16 3.39 5.41 7.26
CA VAL A 16 3.19 6.65 6.50
C VAL A 16 3.42 7.88 7.36
N LEU A 17 2.92 7.90 8.59
CA LEU A 17 3.15 9.02 9.52
C LEU A 17 4.63 9.15 9.89
N LEU A 18 5.27 8.03 10.23
CA LEU A 18 6.70 8.01 10.57
C LEU A 18 7.56 8.50 9.39
N VAL A 19 7.33 7.95 8.19
CA VAL A 19 8.09 8.33 6.99
C VAL A 19 7.74 9.76 6.56
N GLY A 20 6.49 10.21 6.73
CA GLY A 20 6.08 11.58 6.48
C GLY A 20 6.81 12.60 7.35
N ILE A 21 6.99 12.29 8.65
CA ILE A 21 7.80 13.12 9.55
C ILE A 21 9.25 13.17 9.08
N LEU A 22 9.84 12.03 8.70
CA LEU A 22 11.22 12.00 8.18
C LEU A 22 11.37 12.81 6.89
N ILE A 23 10.40 12.68 5.97
CA ILE A 23 10.34 13.49 4.75
C ILE A 23 10.36 14.98 5.07
N TYR A 24 9.54 15.41 6.03
CA TYR A 24 9.45 16.81 6.42
C TYR A 24 10.73 17.31 7.09
N VAL A 25 11.24 16.58 8.10
CA VAL A 25 12.42 17.00 8.89
C VAL A 25 13.69 17.05 8.05
N PHE A 26 13.87 16.09 7.14
CA PHE A 26 15.09 15.96 6.33
C PHE A 26 14.93 16.46 4.88
N ASN A 27 13.79 17.07 4.55
CA ASN A 27 13.46 17.54 3.19
C ASN A 27 13.68 16.46 2.11
N LEU A 28 13.14 15.26 2.35
CA LEU A 28 13.29 14.12 1.44
C LEU A 28 12.15 14.07 0.41
N GLY A 29 12.32 13.27 -0.64
CA GLY A 29 11.26 13.06 -1.63
C GLY A 29 10.13 12.16 -1.12
N ALA A 30 8.89 12.46 -1.54
CA ALA A 30 7.71 11.64 -1.25
C ALA A 30 7.80 10.20 -1.79
N ILE A 31 8.77 9.92 -2.69
CA ILE A 31 9.07 8.58 -3.19
C ILE A 31 9.38 7.56 -2.07
N LEU A 32 9.82 8.03 -0.88
CA LEU A 32 10.06 7.19 0.29
C LEU A 32 8.79 6.54 0.86
N LEU A 33 7.59 7.03 0.49
CA LEU A 33 6.33 6.39 0.85
C LEU A 33 6.11 5.05 0.13
N ILE A 34 6.77 4.83 -1.02
CA ILE A 34 6.68 3.56 -1.76
C ILE A 34 7.28 2.41 -0.94
N PRO A 35 8.52 2.49 -0.42
CA PRO A 35 9.06 1.51 0.53
C PRO A 35 8.14 1.28 1.75
N ALA A 36 7.50 2.32 2.29
CA ALA A 36 6.57 2.18 3.42
C ALA A 36 5.36 1.31 3.07
N LEU A 37 4.78 1.50 1.88
CA LEU A 37 3.69 0.69 1.35
C LEU A 37 4.12 -0.77 1.11
N ILE A 38 5.30 -0.99 0.52
CA ILE A 38 5.82 -2.34 0.28
C ILE A 38 6.05 -3.07 1.62
N ALA A 39 6.67 -2.38 2.59
CA ALA A 39 6.92 -2.94 3.91
C ALA A 39 5.62 -3.30 4.64
N SER A 40 4.60 -2.43 4.61
CA SER A 40 3.31 -2.71 5.24
C SER A 40 2.57 -3.88 4.57
N ALA A 41 2.62 -3.98 3.24
CA ALA A 41 2.06 -5.10 2.49
C ALA A 41 2.69 -6.44 2.88
N PHE A 42 4.03 -6.49 2.95
CA PHE A 42 4.77 -7.69 3.32
C PHE A 42 4.55 -8.05 4.79
N LEU A 43 4.56 -7.08 5.70
CA LEU A 43 4.25 -7.32 7.11
C LEU A 43 2.85 -7.89 7.31
N SER A 44 1.85 -7.40 6.55
CA SER A 44 0.48 -7.94 6.59
C SER A 44 0.42 -9.39 6.10
N ALA A 45 1.04 -9.70 4.96
CA ALA A 45 1.10 -11.07 4.43
C ALA A 45 1.82 -12.02 5.40
N ARG A 46 2.94 -11.59 6.01
CA ARG A 46 3.65 -12.35 7.04
C ARG A 46 2.81 -12.57 8.29
N TYR A 47 2.02 -11.57 8.69
CA TYR A 47 1.14 -11.66 9.85
C TYR A 47 0.02 -12.68 9.62
N PHE A 48 -0.58 -12.72 8.43
CA PHE A 48 -1.55 -13.75 8.05
C PHE A 48 -0.93 -15.15 8.18
N VAL A 49 0.22 -15.38 7.54
CA VAL A 49 0.92 -16.68 7.57
C VAL A 49 1.32 -17.08 8.98
N LYS A 50 1.76 -16.12 9.80
CA LYS A 50 2.10 -16.37 11.22
C LYS A 50 0.90 -16.88 12.01
N LYS A 51 -0.29 -16.33 11.75
CA LYS A 51 -1.50 -16.61 12.53
C LYS A 51 -2.22 -17.87 12.06
N GLU A 52 -2.28 -18.11 10.76
CA GLU A 52 -3.05 -19.21 10.16
C GLU A 52 -2.19 -20.43 9.84
N LEU A 53 -0.84 -20.30 9.80
CA LEU A 53 0.11 -21.35 9.43
C LEU A 53 -0.18 -22.02 8.08
N ARG A 54 -0.87 -21.30 7.19
CA ARG A 54 -1.24 -21.73 5.83
C ARG A 54 -1.26 -20.53 4.89
N LEU A 55 -1.40 -20.81 3.59
CA LEU A 55 -1.67 -19.78 2.59
C LEU A 55 -3.15 -19.37 2.61
N PRO A 56 -3.46 -18.11 2.24
CA PRO A 56 -4.84 -17.70 2.05
C PRO A 56 -5.47 -18.49 0.91
N THR A 57 -6.72 -18.92 1.10
CA THR A 57 -7.53 -19.51 0.03
C THR A 57 -7.77 -18.48 -1.09
N GLN A 58 -8.22 -18.91 -2.27
CA GLN A 58 -8.47 -17.97 -3.39
C GLN A 58 -9.45 -16.85 -3.03
N GLN A 59 -10.51 -17.19 -2.28
CA GLN A 59 -11.52 -16.22 -1.83
C GLN A 59 -10.95 -15.24 -0.80
N GLU A 60 -10.16 -15.73 0.18
CA GLU A 60 -9.50 -14.87 1.17
C GLU A 60 -8.46 -13.97 0.52
N LYS A 61 -7.66 -14.50 -0.40
CA LYS A 61 -6.65 -13.75 -1.15
C LYS A 61 -7.29 -12.60 -1.91
N SER A 62 -8.38 -12.85 -2.64
CA SER A 62 -9.10 -11.79 -3.36
C SER A 62 -9.56 -10.68 -2.40
N LYS A 63 -10.16 -11.05 -1.26
CA LYS A 63 -10.58 -10.08 -0.23
C LYS A 63 -9.41 -9.30 0.38
N LEU A 64 -8.28 -9.96 0.62
CA LEU A 64 -7.09 -9.33 1.19
C LEU A 64 -6.43 -8.37 0.19
N VAL A 65 -6.31 -8.76 -1.07
CA VAL A 65 -5.75 -7.92 -2.14
C VAL A 65 -6.61 -6.68 -2.34
N TRP A 66 -7.90 -6.86 -2.67
CA TRP A 66 -8.78 -5.73 -2.95
C TRP A 66 -9.04 -4.87 -1.71
N GLY A 67 -9.19 -5.49 -0.54
CA GLY A 67 -9.36 -4.76 0.72
C GLY A 67 -8.13 -3.91 1.06
N SER A 68 -6.92 -4.44 0.88
CA SER A 68 -5.69 -3.68 1.13
C SER A 68 -5.48 -2.59 0.08
N THR A 69 -5.82 -2.84 -1.19
CA THR A 69 -5.82 -1.82 -2.26
C THR A 69 -6.73 -0.66 -1.94
N ILE A 70 -7.98 -0.93 -1.53
CA ILE A 70 -8.93 0.12 -1.16
C ILE A 70 -8.37 0.96 -0.01
N ILE A 71 -7.88 0.34 1.06
CA ILE A 71 -7.30 1.04 2.21
C ILE A 71 -6.10 1.90 1.79
N ALA A 72 -5.18 1.34 1.00
CA ALA A 72 -3.99 2.05 0.56
C ALA A 72 -4.33 3.25 -0.32
N MET A 73 -5.29 3.09 -1.25
CA MET A 73 -5.78 4.18 -2.11
C MET A 73 -6.49 5.25 -1.30
N THR A 74 -7.34 4.89 -0.34
CA THR A 74 -8.03 5.86 0.52
C THR A 74 -7.04 6.70 1.31
N PHE A 75 -6.06 6.08 1.96
CA PHE A 75 -5.04 6.83 2.70
C PHE A 75 -4.12 7.63 1.79
N GLY A 76 -3.73 7.07 0.64
CA GLY A 76 -2.96 7.79 -0.37
C GLY A 76 -3.68 9.04 -0.87
N PHE A 77 -4.99 8.94 -1.13
CA PHE A 77 -5.81 10.07 -1.54
C PHE A 77 -5.94 11.13 -0.46
N ILE A 78 -6.23 10.74 0.80
CA ILE A 78 -6.30 11.67 1.93
C ILE A 78 -4.95 12.40 2.09
N PHE A 79 -3.84 11.67 2.04
CA PHE A 79 -2.51 12.24 2.16
C PHE A 79 -2.20 13.22 1.03
N LEU A 80 -2.50 12.86 -0.22
CA LEU A 80 -2.34 13.75 -1.37
C LEU A 80 -3.16 15.04 -1.22
N VAL A 81 -4.41 14.95 -0.77
CA VAL A 81 -5.25 16.14 -0.54
C VAL A 81 -4.64 17.05 0.52
N VAL A 82 -4.18 16.49 1.65
CA VAL A 82 -3.55 17.27 2.72
C VAL A 82 -2.27 17.94 2.23
N VAL A 83 -1.40 17.21 1.52
CA VAL A 83 -0.14 17.74 1.00
C VAL A 83 -0.38 18.84 -0.03
N ILE A 84 -1.33 18.65 -0.95
CA ILE A 84 -1.69 19.68 -1.93
C ILE A 84 -2.20 20.91 -1.20
N TRP A 85 -3.14 20.76 -0.26
CA TRP A 85 -3.72 21.88 0.48
C TRP A 85 -2.69 22.69 1.30
N MET A 86 -1.65 22.04 1.82
CA MET A 86 -0.55 22.71 2.53
C MET A 86 0.47 23.36 1.59
N ASN A 87 0.41 23.12 0.27
CA ASN A 87 1.39 23.62 -0.67
C ASN A 87 1.09 25.07 -1.09
N PRO A 88 2.06 26.00 -1.03
CA PRO A 88 1.87 27.39 -1.47
C PRO A 88 1.41 27.54 -2.92
N GLN A 89 1.67 26.55 -3.78
CA GLN A 89 1.30 26.53 -5.20
C GLN A 89 0.05 25.69 -5.48
N THR A 90 -0.85 25.56 -4.51
CA THR A 90 -2.09 24.77 -4.61
C THR A 90 -2.89 25.08 -5.89
N ASP A 91 -3.07 26.36 -6.23
CA ASP A 91 -3.84 26.79 -7.40
C ASP A 91 -3.20 26.34 -8.72
N GLU A 92 -1.87 26.38 -8.83
CA GLU A 92 -1.15 25.92 -10.01
C GLU A 92 -1.27 24.40 -10.18
N ILE A 93 -1.20 23.65 -9.07
CA ILE A 93 -1.42 22.20 -9.07
C ILE A 93 -2.82 21.87 -9.59
N TYR A 94 -3.86 22.54 -9.10
CA TYR A 94 -5.23 22.33 -9.58
C TYR A 94 -5.38 22.68 -11.06
N ARG A 95 -4.78 23.78 -11.53
CA ARG A 95 -4.79 24.14 -12.96
C ARG A 95 -4.12 23.06 -13.82
N THR A 96 -2.98 22.53 -13.40
CA THR A 96 -2.28 21.44 -14.10
C THR A 96 -3.13 20.16 -14.13
N ILE A 97 -3.73 19.77 -12.99
CA ILE A 97 -4.63 18.60 -12.94
C ILE A 97 -5.79 18.78 -13.94
N THR A 98 -6.35 19.98 -14.01
CA THR A 98 -7.46 20.27 -14.94
C THR A 98 -7.00 20.26 -16.40
N TYR A 99 -5.80 20.77 -16.68
CA TYR A 99 -5.20 20.85 -18.02
C TYR A 99 -4.85 19.48 -18.62
N ILE A 100 -4.35 18.54 -17.81
CA ILE A 100 -3.99 17.16 -18.24
C ILE A 100 -5.20 16.40 -18.85
N GLY A 101 -6.42 16.87 -18.56
CA GLY A 101 -7.64 16.35 -19.13
C GLY A 101 -8.16 15.12 -18.40
N ARG A 102 -9.49 14.94 -18.43
CA ARG A 102 -10.17 13.87 -17.68
C ARG A 102 -9.72 12.46 -18.09
N GLY A 103 -9.42 12.24 -19.37
CA GLY A 103 -8.99 10.94 -19.89
C GLY A 103 -7.67 10.47 -19.28
N THR A 104 -6.63 11.29 -19.38
CA THR A 104 -5.30 11.00 -18.84
C THR A 104 -5.34 10.81 -17.32
N ASN A 105 -6.03 11.69 -16.59
CA ASN A 105 -6.18 11.56 -15.14
C ASN A 105 -6.88 10.25 -14.75
N SER A 106 -7.93 9.84 -15.47
CA SER A 106 -8.62 8.58 -15.20
C SER A 106 -7.71 7.37 -15.45
N PHE A 107 -6.90 7.41 -16.51
CA PHE A 107 -5.92 6.38 -16.79
C PHE A 107 -4.85 6.28 -15.69
N LEU A 108 -4.32 7.41 -15.22
CA LEU A 108 -3.34 7.44 -14.13
C LEU A 108 -3.90 6.86 -12.83
N VAL A 109 -5.16 7.17 -12.49
CA VAL A 109 -5.84 6.58 -11.33
C VAL A 109 -6.03 5.07 -11.51
N ALA A 110 -6.48 4.62 -12.68
CA ALA A 110 -6.65 3.20 -12.99
C ALA A 110 -5.33 2.42 -12.92
N ALA A 111 -4.26 2.98 -13.50
CA ALA A 111 -2.91 2.43 -13.44
C ALA A 111 -2.40 2.35 -11.98
N SER A 112 -2.66 3.39 -11.18
CA SER A 112 -2.32 3.40 -9.76
C SER A 112 -3.04 2.29 -8.98
N ILE A 113 -4.35 2.10 -9.22
CA ILE A 113 -5.12 1.00 -8.61
C ILE A 113 -4.53 -0.36 -9.02
N ALA A 114 -4.21 -0.55 -10.30
CA ALA A 114 -3.64 -1.78 -10.81
C ALA A 114 -2.28 -2.10 -10.18
N LEU A 115 -1.41 -1.09 -10.02
CA LEU A 115 -0.10 -1.25 -9.36
C LEU A 115 -0.25 -1.65 -7.89
N HIS A 116 -1.19 -1.05 -7.15
CA HIS A 116 -1.47 -1.44 -5.77
C HIS A 116 -1.99 -2.88 -5.70
N ALA A 117 -2.97 -3.23 -6.56
CA ALA A 117 -3.51 -4.59 -6.61
C ALA A 117 -2.42 -5.62 -6.96
N LEU A 118 -1.52 -5.30 -7.88
CA LEU A 118 -0.37 -6.14 -8.23
C LEU A 118 0.58 -6.32 -7.03
N LEU A 119 0.93 -5.24 -6.33
CA LEU A 119 1.77 -5.29 -5.14
C LEU A 119 1.16 -6.22 -4.08
N PHE A 120 -0.13 -6.06 -3.76
CA PHE A 120 -0.79 -6.91 -2.79
C PHE A 120 -0.94 -8.35 -3.28
N HIS A 121 -1.14 -8.56 -4.59
CA HIS A 121 -1.15 -9.89 -5.16
C HIS A 121 0.20 -10.58 -4.95
N ILE A 122 1.31 -9.90 -5.21
CA ILE A 122 2.67 -10.41 -4.97
C ILE A 122 2.87 -10.71 -3.48
N ALA A 123 2.43 -9.80 -2.60
CA ALA A 123 2.57 -9.96 -1.15
C ALA A 123 1.82 -11.21 -0.63
N TYR A 124 0.53 -11.35 -0.95
CA TYR A 124 -0.30 -12.46 -0.47
C TYR A 124 -0.10 -13.78 -1.24
N ASN A 125 0.68 -13.78 -2.33
CA ASN A 125 1.01 -14.98 -3.09
C ASN A 125 2.47 -15.40 -2.90
N ALA A 126 3.41 -14.67 -3.51
CA ALA A 126 4.83 -15.03 -3.52
C ALA A 126 5.46 -14.86 -2.13
N TYR A 127 5.29 -13.69 -1.52
CA TYR A 127 5.91 -13.42 -0.22
C TYR A 127 5.28 -14.24 0.91
N ALA A 128 3.96 -14.50 0.86
CA ALA A 128 3.30 -15.40 1.79
C ALA A 128 3.85 -16.84 1.71
N ARG A 129 4.10 -17.37 0.50
CA ARG A 129 4.75 -18.69 0.30
C ARG A 129 6.15 -18.73 0.88
N TYR A 130 6.97 -17.73 0.56
CA TYR A 130 8.31 -17.58 1.14
C TYR A 130 8.25 -17.56 2.68
N SER A 131 7.37 -16.75 3.26
CA SER A 131 7.22 -16.66 4.70
C SER A 131 6.71 -17.96 5.34
N LEU A 132 5.95 -18.78 4.63
CA LEU A 132 5.47 -20.06 5.13
C LEU A 132 6.60 -21.10 5.09
N ALA A 133 7.30 -21.23 3.96
CA ALA A 133 8.43 -22.16 3.79
C ALA A 133 9.53 -21.92 4.84
N LYS A 134 9.86 -20.66 5.09
CA LYS A 134 10.82 -20.27 6.12
C LYS A 134 10.38 -20.66 7.54
N ARG A 135 9.07 -20.72 7.81
CA ARG A 135 8.52 -21.10 9.13
C ARG A 135 8.42 -22.61 9.31
N THR A 136 8.09 -23.34 8.25
CA THR A 136 7.94 -24.81 8.30
C THR A 136 9.28 -25.53 8.11
N GLY A 137 10.38 -24.81 7.90
CA GLY A 137 11.71 -25.40 7.69
C GLY A 137 11.90 -26.04 6.31
N LEU A 138 10.95 -25.84 5.39
CA LEU A 138 10.99 -26.40 4.02
C LEU A 138 12.10 -25.77 3.15
N GLU A 139 12.75 -24.69 3.58
CA GLU A 139 13.95 -24.14 2.90
C GLU A 139 15.22 -24.98 3.13
N ARG A 140 15.19 -26.00 4.01
CA ARG A 140 16.30 -26.95 4.17
C ARG A 140 15.99 -28.28 3.47
N LYS A 141 15.94 -28.30 2.14
CA LYS A 141 16.16 -29.52 1.34
C LYS A 141 16.59 -29.15 -0.07
#